data_AF-A0A3D6BSR9-F1
#
_entry.id   AF-A0A3D6BSR9-F1
#
_cell.length_a   1.000
_cell.length_b   1.000
_cell.length_c   1.000
_cell.angle_alpha   90.00
_cell.angle_beta   90.00
_cell.angle_gamma   90.00
#
_symmetry.space_group_name_H-M   'P 1'
#
loop_
_entity.id
_entity.type
_entity.pdbx_description
1 polymer ?
#
loop_
_entity_poly.entity_id
_entity_poly.type
_entity_poly.pdbx_seq_one_letter_code
_entity_poly.pdbx_strand_id
1 'polypeptide(L)'
;NATGVAAILEIARVLSTQCMENTIVYAFWDEEEIGLRGSRHYANLANADNLNILGVVNLDMMGYDGDEPGQPGDNDFDIDVRDLHGSLTIKDDLLNLLNTYTFNLNPITVNPGTSASDHASFWVNSFPAVLVGESWETNDETPFYHSSADRLSTLDLPYFQEITKLVTAYLLTKGNLQAIDNTLTSTAAYLEANQNGANYQWYNCDTNTLIAGAVNQTYYPETIGSYAVEITVGSCVEMSDCILFTNLSIEESNAEHFKITPNPVTSTLKIDSDLETAFAIQLYNVSGQLILETTSKTKQLKIDMYDYQSGIYYLKIKGTQKSGAFKVVKQ
;
A
#
# COMPACT_ATOMS: atom_id res chain seq x y z
N ASN A 1 -29.47 -3.41 -6.88
CA ASN A 1 -28.32 -2.75 -6.22
C ASN A 1 -26.96 -3.45 -6.45
N ALA A 2 -26.47 -3.56 -7.70
CA ALA A 2 -25.12 -4.11 -7.96
C ALA A 2 -23.99 -3.11 -7.62
N THR A 3 -24.29 -1.82 -7.67
CA THR A 3 -23.39 -0.70 -7.37
C THR A 3 -22.96 -0.71 -5.91
N GLY A 4 -23.90 -0.83 -4.96
CA GLY A 4 -23.58 -0.98 -3.54
C GLY A 4 -22.71 -2.20 -3.24
N VAL A 5 -22.97 -3.34 -3.88
CA VAL A 5 -22.14 -4.55 -3.74
C VAL A 5 -20.71 -4.32 -4.24
N ALA A 6 -20.56 -3.73 -5.42
CA ALA A 6 -19.24 -3.45 -6.00
C ALA A 6 -18.44 -2.46 -5.15
N ALA A 7 -19.08 -1.41 -4.61
CA ALA A 7 -18.46 -0.45 -3.71
C ALA A 7 -17.94 -1.14 -2.44
N ILE A 8 -18.79 -1.91 -1.75
CA ILE A 8 -18.39 -2.61 -0.52
C ILE A 8 -17.23 -3.57 -0.77
N LEU A 9 -17.21 -4.29 -1.91
CA LEU A 9 -16.10 -5.17 -2.26
C LEU A 9 -14.79 -4.40 -2.48
N GLU A 10 -14.82 -3.25 -3.15
CA GLU A 10 -13.64 -2.42 -3.36
C GLU A 10 -13.15 -1.80 -2.04
N ILE A 11 -14.08 -1.31 -1.21
CA ILE A 11 -13.76 -0.81 0.13
C ILE A 11 -13.11 -1.91 0.96
N ALA A 12 -13.66 -3.13 0.97
CA ALA A 12 -13.07 -4.26 1.68
C ALA A 12 -11.67 -4.60 1.15
N ARG A 13 -11.47 -4.57 -0.17
CA ARG A 13 -10.16 -4.80 -0.78
C ARG A 13 -9.13 -3.78 -0.29
N VAL A 14 -9.49 -2.49 -0.29
CA VAL A 14 -8.59 -1.39 0.14
C VAL A 14 -8.31 -1.44 1.64
N LEU A 15 -9.33 -1.69 2.46
CA LEU A 15 -9.22 -1.64 3.92
C LEU A 15 -8.73 -2.94 4.54
N SER A 16 -8.72 -4.06 3.80
CA SER A 16 -8.23 -5.36 4.30
C SER A 16 -6.76 -5.38 4.71
N THR A 17 -5.97 -4.40 4.24
CA THR A 17 -4.56 -4.22 4.58
C THR A 17 -4.34 -3.11 5.59
N GLN A 18 -5.39 -2.69 6.30
CA GLN A 18 -5.33 -1.57 7.23
C GLN A 18 -5.79 -2.01 8.62
N CYS A 19 -5.04 -1.59 9.62
CA CYS A 19 -5.40 -1.80 11.01
C CYS A 19 -6.39 -0.78 11.55
N MET A 20 -7.45 -1.29 12.18
CA MET A 20 -8.50 -0.50 12.81
C MET A 20 -8.65 -0.93 14.27
N GLU A 21 -8.95 0.01 15.16
CA GLU A 21 -9.36 -0.32 16.54
C GLU A 21 -10.76 -0.96 16.55
N ASN A 22 -11.67 -0.44 15.72
CA ASN A 22 -13.03 -0.92 15.62
C ASN A 22 -13.18 -1.93 14.47
N THR A 23 -13.99 -2.97 14.68
CA THR A 23 -14.31 -3.94 13.65
C THR A 23 -15.21 -3.32 12.57
N ILE A 24 -14.80 -3.43 11.31
CA ILE A 24 -15.63 -3.10 10.17
C ILE A 24 -16.32 -4.38 9.69
N VAL A 25 -17.65 -4.34 9.58
CA VAL A 25 -18.46 -5.44 9.04
C VAL A 25 -18.95 -5.07 7.66
N TYR A 26 -18.51 -5.82 6.65
CA TYR A 26 -19.04 -5.73 5.29
C TYR A 26 -20.23 -6.68 5.17
N ALA A 27 -21.43 -6.15 4.92
CA ALA A 27 -22.64 -6.93 4.86
C ALA A 27 -23.35 -6.77 3.51
N PHE A 28 -23.87 -7.89 2.98
CA PHE A 28 -24.69 -7.93 1.79
C PHE A 28 -26.03 -8.57 2.17
N TRP A 29 -27.11 -7.81 2.05
CA TRP A 29 -28.43 -8.27 2.49
C TRP A 29 -29.13 -9.06 1.38
N ASP A 30 -29.74 -10.17 1.78
CA ASP A 30 -30.59 -10.98 0.91
C ASP A 30 -32.06 -10.54 1.04
N GLU A 31 -32.84 -10.76 -0.02
CA GLU A 31 -34.29 -10.52 -0.05
C GLU A 31 -34.72 -9.09 0.38
N GLU A 32 -33.93 -8.06 0.04
CA GLU A 32 -34.26 -6.64 0.25
C GLU A 32 -35.58 -6.28 -0.47
N GLU A 33 -35.66 -6.60 -1.76
CA GLU A 33 -36.75 -6.25 -2.69
C GLU A 33 -38.12 -6.87 -2.34
N ILE A 34 -38.15 -7.84 -1.43
CA ILE A 34 -39.38 -8.48 -0.95
C ILE A 34 -39.63 -8.23 0.53
N GLY A 35 -39.04 -7.16 1.07
CA GLY A 35 -39.37 -6.59 2.36
C GLY A 35 -38.24 -6.62 3.38
N LEU A 36 -37.01 -6.30 2.98
CA LEU A 36 -35.84 -6.09 3.84
C LEU A 36 -35.51 -7.31 4.72
N ARG A 37 -35.76 -8.52 4.23
CA ARG A 37 -35.80 -9.71 5.09
C ARG A 37 -34.44 -10.05 5.68
N GLY A 38 -33.38 -9.96 4.88
CA GLY A 38 -32.01 -10.20 5.32
C GLY A 38 -31.56 -9.22 6.40
N SER A 39 -31.68 -7.92 6.14
CA SER A 39 -31.28 -6.89 7.12
C SER A 39 -32.13 -6.92 8.39
N ARG A 40 -33.44 -7.18 8.30
CA ARG A 40 -34.31 -7.36 9.47
C ARG A 40 -33.85 -8.54 10.33
N HIS A 41 -33.53 -9.67 9.70
CA HIS A 41 -33.05 -10.84 10.41
C HIS A 41 -31.76 -10.52 11.19
N TYR A 42 -30.76 -9.93 10.51
CA TYR A 42 -29.51 -9.58 11.13
C TYR A 42 -29.66 -8.53 12.24
N ALA A 43 -30.40 -7.44 11.99
CA ALA A 43 -30.57 -6.37 12.98
C ALA A 43 -31.29 -6.87 14.25
N ASN A 44 -32.26 -7.77 14.11
CA ASN A 44 -32.92 -8.41 15.25
C ASN A 44 -31.95 -9.28 16.07
N LEU A 45 -31.08 -10.05 15.40
CA LEU A 45 -30.06 -10.85 16.06
C LEU A 45 -29.02 -9.96 16.76
N ALA A 46 -28.53 -8.94 16.08
CA ALA A 46 -27.57 -7.99 16.63
C ALA A 46 -28.09 -7.30 17.89
N ASN A 47 -29.37 -6.93 17.90
CA ASN A 47 -30.02 -6.36 19.08
C ASN A 47 -30.19 -7.41 20.20
N ALA A 48 -30.63 -8.63 19.87
CA ALA A 48 -30.75 -9.73 20.84
C ALA A 48 -29.41 -10.09 21.50
N ASP A 49 -28.33 -10.03 20.74
CA ASP A 49 -26.96 -10.29 21.20
C ASP A 49 -26.30 -9.08 21.87
N ASN A 50 -27.01 -7.94 21.96
CA ASN A 50 -26.52 -6.66 22.51
C ASN A 50 -25.21 -6.20 21.86
N LEU A 51 -25.10 -6.34 20.54
CA LEU A 51 -23.93 -5.85 19.80
C LEU A 51 -23.83 -4.32 19.93
N ASN A 52 -22.61 -3.83 20.14
CA ASN A 52 -22.33 -2.40 20.13
C ASN A 52 -22.02 -1.93 18.71
N ILE A 53 -23.05 -1.55 17.95
CA ILE A 53 -22.91 -1.03 16.59
C ILE A 53 -22.81 0.50 16.63
N LEU A 54 -21.63 1.04 16.29
CA LEU A 54 -21.37 2.49 16.31
C LEU A 54 -22.05 3.25 15.17
N GLY A 55 -22.35 2.57 14.06
CA GLY A 55 -23.00 3.16 12.90
C GLY A 55 -23.15 2.18 11.75
N VAL A 56 -24.21 2.37 10.96
CA VAL A 56 -24.45 1.66 9.70
C VAL A 56 -24.60 2.68 8.58
N VAL A 57 -23.82 2.53 7.52
CA VAL A 57 -24.00 3.27 6.26
C VAL A 57 -24.51 2.26 5.24
N ASN A 58 -25.78 2.36 4.89
CA ASN A 58 -26.38 1.55 3.84
C ASN A 58 -26.18 2.25 2.49
N LEU A 59 -25.85 1.51 1.44
CA LEU A 59 -25.57 2.05 0.12
C LEU A 59 -26.63 1.55 -0.87
N ASP A 60 -27.56 2.40 -1.29
CA ASP A 60 -28.66 1.98 -2.18
C ASP A 60 -29.46 3.15 -2.78
N MET A 61 -29.44 3.40 -4.09
CA MET A 61 -28.47 2.98 -5.12
C MET A 61 -27.41 4.08 -5.23
N MET A 62 -26.30 3.91 -5.95
CA MET A 62 -25.21 4.92 -5.93
C MET A 62 -24.48 5.07 -7.28
N GLY A 63 -25.14 4.73 -8.39
CA GLY A 63 -24.46 4.60 -9.68
C GLY A 63 -24.99 5.47 -10.81
N TYR A 64 -26.11 6.15 -10.62
CA TYR A 64 -26.71 7.05 -11.59
C TYR A 64 -26.69 8.49 -11.06
N ASP A 65 -26.40 9.45 -11.94
CA ASP A 65 -26.35 10.89 -11.69
C ASP A 65 -27.04 11.46 -12.93
N GLY A 66 -28.27 11.95 -12.79
CA GLY A 66 -29.32 11.87 -13.83
C GLY A 66 -29.21 12.82 -15.01
N ASP A 67 -28.05 13.43 -15.15
CA ASP A 67 -27.59 14.02 -16.39
C ASP A 67 -27.27 12.95 -17.47
N GLU A 68 -27.32 13.35 -18.75
CA GLU A 68 -27.07 12.42 -19.86
C GLU A 68 -25.69 11.74 -19.73
N PRO A 69 -25.57 10.42 -20.02
CA PRO A 69 -24.29 9.71 -19.97
C PRO A 69 -23.18 10.46 -20.72
N GLY A 70 -22.19 10.98 -19.99
CA GLY A 70 -21.06 11.74 -20.55
C GLY A 70 -21.18 13.26 -20.52
N GLN A 71 -22.22 13.83 -19.91
CA GLN A 71 -22.24 15.21 -19.44
C GLN A 71 -21.67 15.29 -18.01
N PRO A 72 -21.07 16.42 -17.61
CA PRO A 72 -20.69 16.60 -16.21
C PRO A 72 -21.98 16.63 -15.38
N GLY A 73 -22.24 15.55 -14.64
CA GLY A 73 -23.33 15.46 -13.68
C GLY A 73 -23.24 16.55 -12.61
N ASP A 74 -24.36 16.90 -11.98
CA ASP A 74 -24.34 17.78 -10.81
C ASP A 74 -23.74 17.09 -9.57
N ASN A 75 -23.59 15.76 -9.58
CA ASN A 75 -23.03 14.93 -8.51
C ASN A 75 -23.81 15.06 -7.19
N ASP A 76 -25.10 15.37 -7.27
CA ASP A 76 -25.98 15.39 -6.12
C ASP A 76 -26.19 13.95 -5.60
N PHE A 77 -26.23 13.79 -4.28
CA PHE A 77 -26.49 12.50 -3.66
C PHE A 77 -27.19 12.67 -2.31
N ASP A 78 -28.06 11.73 -1.98
CA ASP A 78 -28.86 11.78 -0.76
C ASP A 78 -28.14 11.12 0.42
N ILE A 79 -28.25 11.79 1.57
CA ILE A 79 -27.99 11.22 2.90
C ILE A 79 -29.33 11.21 3.63
N ASP A 80 -30.04 10.10 3.52
CA ASP A 80 -31.29 9.83 4.22
C ASP A 80 -31.04 9.53 5.70
N VAL A 81 -31.56 10.40 6.56
CA VAL A 81 -31.34 10.33 8.00
C VAL A 81 -32.59 10.70 8.78
N ARG A 82 -32.70 10.17 10.00
CA ARG A 82 -33.68 10.59 11.00
C ARG A 82 -32.99 10.84 12.32
N ASP A 83 -33.60 11.67 13.18
CA ASP A 83 -33.12 11.87 14.56
C ASP A 83 -33.44 10.65 15.44
N LEU A 84 -32.76 9.54 15.15
CA LEU A 84 -32.95 8.23 15.76
C LEU A 84 -31.59 7.66 16.12
N HIS A 85 -31.43 7.27 17.39
CA HIS A 85 -30.35 6.40 17.87
C HIS A 85 -28.92 6.90 17.61
N GLY A 86 -28.72 8.20 17.34
CA GLY A 86 -27.41 8.78 17.01
C GLY A 86 -27.11 8.87 15.50
N SER A 87 -28.09 8.60 14.63
CA SER A 87 -27.91 8.63 13.17
C SER A 87 -27.52 10.01 12.63
N LEU A 88 -27.92 11.10 13.28
CA LEU A 88 -27.47 12.45 12.90
C LEU A 88 -25.96 12.60 12.97
N THR A 89 -25.29 11.94 13.92
CA THR A 89 -23.83 11.97 14.03
C THR A 89 -23.16 11.33 12.82
N ILE A 90 -23.72 10.24 12.28
CA ILE A 90 -23.21 9.63 11.05
C ILE A 90 -23.27 10.62 9.88
N LYS A 91 -24.43 11.28 9.71
CA LYS A 91 -24.59 12.32 8.69
C LYS A 91 -23.62 13.48 8.91
N ASP A 92 -23.45 13.95 10.15
CA ASP A 92 -22.50 15.02 10.46
C ASP A 92 -21.05 14.63 10.13
N ASP A 93 -20.66 13.39 10.41
CA ASP A 93 -19.33 12.88 10.08
C ASP A 93 -19.09 12.83 8.56
N LEU A 94 -20.08 12.37 7.78
CA LEU A 94 -20.02 12.39 6.31
C LEU A 94 -19.86 13.80 5.76
N LEU A 95 -20.65 14.76 6.27
CA LEU A 95 -20.54 16.17 5.87
C LEU A 95 -19.18 16.78 6.28
N ASN A 96 -18.64 16.41 7.43
CA ASN A 96 -17.32 16.86 7.87
C ASN A 96 -16.22 16.34 6.95
N LEU A 97 -16.31 15.09 6.48
CA LEU A 97 -15.36 14.51 5.53
C LEU A 97 -15.39 15.25 4.19
N LEU A 98 -16.58 15.57 3.68
CA LEU A 98 -16.77 16.36 2.45
C LEU A 98 -16.17 17.77 2.57
N ASN A 99 -16.18 18.36 3.77
CA ASN A 99 -15.53 19.65 4.02
C ASN A 99 -14.02 19.56 4.25
N THR A 100 -13.52 18.38 4.60
CA THR A 100 -12.11 18.16 4.96
C THR A 100 -11.26 17.76 3.75
N TYR A 101 -11.80 16.92 2.87
CA TYR A 101 -11.13 16.43 1.69
C TYR A 101 -11.81 16.93 0.41
N THR A 102 -11.09 16.90 -0.69
CA THR A 102 -11.66 17.25 -1.99
C THR A 102 -12.47 16.09 -2.53
N PHE A 103 -13.78 16.28 -2.65
CA PHE A 103 -14.70 15.41 -3.37
C PHE A 103 -15.38 16.18 -4.49
N ASN A 104 -15.74 15.48 -5.56
CA ASN A 104 -16.67 16.00 -6.55
C ASN A 104 -18.08 15.45 -6.26
N LEU A 105 -18.65 15.86 -5.13
CA LEU A 105 -19.97 15.43 -4.66
C LEU A 105 -20.69 16.60 -4.00
N ASN A 106 -22.00 16.64 -4.16
CA ASN A 106 -22.88 17.62 -3.57
C ASN A 106 -23.89 16.92 -2.65
N PRO A 107 -23.68 16.94 -1.31
CA PRO A 107 -24.55 16.20 -0.40
C PRO A 107 -25.89 16.90 -0.21
N ILE A 108 -26.97 16.14 -0.32
CA ILE A 108 -28.31 16.53 0.09
C ILE A 108 -28.67 15.76 1.36
N THR A 109 -29.04 16.48 2.41
CA THR A 109 -29.54 15.83 3.64
C THR A 109 -31.05 15.71 3.57
N VAL A 110 -31.55 14.48 3.48
CA VAL A 110 -32.98 14.18 3.52
C VAL A 110 -33.36 13.82 4.95
N ASN A 111 -34.11 14.71 5.62
CA ASN A 111 -34.56 14.50 6.99
C ASN A 111 -35.99 15.04 7.20
N PRO A 112 -37.00 14.16 7.39
CA PRO A 112 -36.87 12.73 7.62
C PRO A 112 -36.58 11.94 6.34
N GLY A 113 -35.51 11.16 6.34
CA GLY A 113 -35.17 10.26 5.24
C GLY A 113 -36.15 9.09 5.07
N THR A 114 -36.10 8.47 3.90
CA THR A 114 -36.91 7.29 3.56
C THR A 114 -36.64 6.11 4.50
N SER A 115 -37.61 5.21 4.62
CA SER A 115 -37.48 3.92 5.31
C SER A 115 -37.55 2.74 4.34
N ALA A 116 -37.29 2.99 3.07
CA ALA A 116 -37.51 2.03 1.99
C ALA A 116 -36.34 1.09 1.72
N SER A 117 -35.20 1.24 2.39
CA SER A 117 -34.02 0.37 2.24
C SER A 117 -33.54 -0.18 3.59
N ASP A 118 -32.49 -1.01 3.57
CA ASP A 118 -32.07 -1.86 4.68
C ASP A 118 -31.63 -1.13 5.95
N HIS A 119 -31.20 0.13 5.87
CA HIS A 119 -30.90 0.97 7.04
C HIS A 119 -32.10 1.09 7.99
N ALA A 120 -33.33 1.02 7.48
CA ALA A 120 -34.54 1.08 8.27
C ALA A 120 -34.65 -0.07 9.30
N SER A 121 -34.12 -1.25 8.96
CA SER A 121 -34.08 -2.41 9.86
C SER A 121 -33.23 -2.14 11.11
N PHE A 122 -32.19 -1.31 10.97
CA PHE A 122 -31.32 -0.89 12.06
C PHE A 122 -31.95 0.20 12.92
N TRP A 123 -32.65 1.17 12.31
CA TRP A 123 -33.47 2.12 13.07
C TRP A 123 -34.51 1.43 13.95
N VAL A 124 -35.24 0.45 13.41
CA VAL A 124 -36.23 -0.33 14.19
C VAL A 124 -35.58 -1.05 15.39
N ASN A 125 -34.31 -1.44 15.26
CA ASN A 125 -33.55 -2.14 16.29
C ASN A 125 -32.66 -1.22 17.13
N SER A 126 -32.96 0.08 17.18
CA SER A 126 -32.25 1.06 18.01
C SER A 126 -30.76 1.25 17.68
N PHE A 127 -30.35 0.96 16.45
CA PHE A 127 -29.00 1.22 15.97
C PHE A 127 -28.94 2.50 15.13
N PRO A 128 -27.84 3.29 15.23
CA PRO A 128 -27.61 4.43 14.35
C PRO A 128 -27.35 3.97 12.92
N ALA A 129 -28.08 4.54 11.95
CA ALA A 129 -27.95 4.20 10.55
C ALA A 129 -28.29 5.38 9.63
N VAL A 130 -27.68 5.42 8.45
CA VAL A 130 -28.07 6.30 7.34
C VAL A 130 -28.16 5.49 6.06
N LEU A 131 -28.92 6.00 5.10
CA LEU A 131 -28.83 5.58 3.72
C LEU A 131 -28.08 6.64 2.93
N VAL A 132 -27.12 6.20 2.12
CA VAL A 132 -26.41 7.02 1.15
C VAL A 132 -26.75 6.48 -0.23
N GLY A 133 -27.22 7.36 -1.11
CA GLY A 133 -27.56 6.94 -2.46
C GLY A 133 -27.78 8.08 -3.45
N GLU A 134 -28.28 7.71 -4.64
CA GLU A 134 -28.69 8.60 -5.73
C GLU A 134 -29.68 9.64 -5.21
N SER A 135 -29.75 10.79 -5.89
CA SER A 135 -30.55 11.92 -5.43
C SER A 135 -32.04 11.76 -5.79
N TRP A 136 -32.78 11.07 -4.92
CA TRP A 136 -34.23 10.92 -5.03
C TRP A 136 -34.97 12.21 -4.64
N GLU A 137 -34.42 12.99 -3.71
CA GLU A 137 -35.03 14.25 -3.26
C GLU A 137 -35.16 15.28 -4.40
N THR A 138 -34.24 15.25 -5.39
CA THR A 138 -34.28 16.15 -6.55
C THR A 138 -34.94 15.54 -7.79
N ASN A 139 -35.40 14.28 -7.73
CA ASN A 139 -35.86 13.47 -8.87
C ASN A 139 -34.75 13.20 -9.90
N ASP A 140 -33.53 12.97 -9.41
CA ASP A 140 -32.35 12.70 -10.23
C ASP A 140 -31.88 11.25 -10.13
N GLU A 141 -32.72 10.37 -9.58
CA GLU A 141 -32.47 8.93 -9.54
C GLU A 141 -32.54 8.26 -10.92
N THR A 142 -32.09 7.00 -10.99
CA THR A 142 -32.24 6.21 -12.22
C THR A 142 -33.69 6.04 -12.68
N PRO A 143 -34.04 6.38 -13.93
CA PRO A 143 -35.38 6.13 -14.48
C PRO A 143 -35.62 4.65 -14.81
N PHE A 144 -34.60 3.79 -14.62
CA PHE A 144 -34.62 2.38 -14.97
C PHE A 144 -34.82 1.46 -13.77
N TYR A 145 -35.16 2.00 -12.59
CA TYR A 145 -35.42 1.25 -11.37
C TYR A 145 -36.42 0.11 -11.60
N HIS A 146 -36.10 -1.08 -11.07
CA HIS A 146 -36.88 -2.32 -11.24
C HIS A 146 -37.19 -2.73 -12.69
N SER A 147 -36.36 -2.31 -13.64
CA SER A 147 -36.56 -2.63 -15.06
C SER A 147 -35.39 -3.41 -15.63
N SER A 148 -35.62 -4.05 -16.78
CA SER A 148 -34.54 -4.68 -17.55
C SER A 148 -33.58 -3.68 -18.20
N ALA A 149 -33.84 -2.37 -18.08
CA ALA A 149 -32.96 -1.32 -18.58
C ALA A 149 -31.94 -0.86 -17.53
N ASP A 150 -32.06 -1.30 -16.28
CA ASP A 150 -30.99 -1.16 -15.27
C ASP A 150 -29.78 -1.99 -15.73
N ARG A 151 -28.76 -1.27 -16.23
CA ARG A 151 -27.63 -1.83 -16.98
C ARG A 151 -26.39 -1.01 -16.68
N LEU A 152 -25.23 -1.67 -16.73
CA LEU A 152 -23.92 -1.01 -16.58
C LEU A 152 -23.75 0.24 -17.44
N SER A 153 -24.34 0.27 -18.64
CA SER A 153 -24.25 1.41 -19.55
C SER A 153 -24.96 2.67 -19.08
N THR A 154 -25.81 2.58 -18.05
CA THR A 154 -26.51 3.73 -17.46
C THR A 154 -25.74 4.33 -16.29
N LEU A 155 -24.65 3.72 -15.85
CA LEU A 155 -23.93 4.16 -14.66
C LEU A 155 -22.93 5.28 -14.98
N ASP A 156 -22.89 6.30 -14.13
CA ASP A 156 -21.80 7.26 -14.03
C ASP A 156 -20.72 6.71 -13.09
N LEU A 157 -19.64 6.18 -13.68
CA LEU A 157 -18.56 5.55 -12.93
C LEU A 157 -17.71 6.56 -12.12
N PRO A 158 -17.37 7.76 -12.63
CA PRO A 158 -16.75 8.82 -11.83
C PRO A 158 -17.54 9.17 -10.56
N TYR A 159 -18.83 9.44 -10.66
CA TYR A 159 -19.72 9.73 -9.53
C TYR A 159 -19.76 8.57 -8.53
N PHE A 160 -19.99 7.36 -9.03
CA PHE A 160 -19.98 6.12 -8.23
C PHE A 160 -18.66 5.95 -7.46
N GLN A 161 -17.54 6.25 -8.10
CA GLN A 161 -16.22 6.19 -7.47
C GLN A 161 -16.06 7.22 -6.34
N GLU A 162 -16.57 8.44 -6.51
CA GLU A 162 -16.51 9.48 -5.49
C GLU A 162 -17.32 9.10 -4.24
N ILE A 163 -18.55 8.59 -4.39
CA ILE A 163 -19.34 8.10 -3.23
C ILE A 163 -18.60 6.94 -2.54
N THR A 164 -18.02 6.02 -3.31
CA THR A 164 -17.23 4.90 -2.76
C THR A 164 -16.05 5.41 -1.91
N LYS A 165 -15.34 6.46 -2.36
CA LYS A 165 -14.25 7.08 -1.58
C LYS A 165 -14.78 7.73 -0.30
N LEU A 166 -15.92 8.43 -0.36
CA LEU A 166 -16.52 9.06 0.82
C LEU A 166 -16.86 8.03 1.90
N VAL A 167 -17.49 6.91 1.51
CA VAL A 167 -17.84 5.82 2.42
C VAL A 167 -16.57 5.16 2.97
N THR A 168 -15.54 4.98 2.14
CA THR A 168 -14.22 4.51 2.60
C THR A 168 -13.66 5.42 3.69
N ALA A 169 -13.68 6.74 3.47
CA ALA A 169 -13.17 7.72 4.43
C ALA A 169 -13.97 7.70 5.75
N TYR A 170 -15.29 7.52 5.67
CA TYR A 170 -16.13 7.35 6.85
C TYR A 170 -15.76 6.09 7.64
N LEU A 171 -15.61 4.94 6.96
CA LEU A 171 -15.22 3.70 7.62
C LEU A 171 -13.81 3.76 8.19
N LEU A 172 -12.85 4.42 7.54
CA LEU A 172 -11.53 4.71 8.12
C LEU A 172 -11.63 5.52 9.42
N THR A 173 -12.46 6.57 9.40
CA THR A 173 -12.68 7.45 10.55
C THR A 173 -13.30 6.69 11.72
N LYS A 174 -14.34 5.88 11.45
CA LYS A 174 -15.01 5.08 12.49
C LYS A 174 -14.23 3.83 12.89
N GLY A 175 -13.45 3.26 11.99
CA GLY A 175 -12.51 2.19 12.25
C GLY A 175 -11.42 2.61 13.23
N ASN A 176 -11.15 3.91 13.36
CA ASN A 176 -10.03 4.47 14.10
C ASN A 176 -8.71 3.83 13.64
N LEU A 177 -8.33 4.19 12.41
CA LEU A 177 -7.11 3.72 11.74
C LEU A 177 -5.89 3.86 12.66
N GLN A 178 -5.26 2.73 12.92
CA GLN A 178 -4.01 2.68 13.66
C GLN A 178 -2.86 2.90 12.68
N ALA A 179 -2.12 3.99 12.85
CA ALA A 179 -0.94 4.27 12.03
C ALA A 179 0.21 3.35 12.44
N ILE A 180 0.33 2.21 11.77
CA ILE A 180 1.55 1.39 11.78
C ILE A 180 2.41 1.78 10.59
N ASP A 181 3.68 2.08 10.87
CA ASP A 181 4.69 2.24 9.83
C ASP A 181 5.20 0.87 9.36
N ASN A 182 4.50 0.29 8.39
CA ASN A 182 4.87 -1.00 7.79
C ASN A 182 6.00 -0.89 6.74
N THR A 183 6.66 0.27 6.64
CA THR A 183 7.77 0.43 5.71
C THR A 183 9.07 -0.15 6.28
N LEU A 184 9.99 -0.48 5.39
CA LEU A 184 11.29 -1.04 5.74
C LEU A 184 12.41 -0.10 5.31
N THR A 185 13.41 0.05 6.17
CA THR A 185 14.73 0.58 5.79
C THR A 185 15.63 -0.56 5.32
N SER A 186 16.18 -0.45 4.12
CA SER A 186 17.14 -1.42 3.58
C SER A 186 18.53 -0.82 3.54
N THR A 187 19.51 -1.56 4.05
CA THR A 187 20.94 -1.26 3.91
C THR A 187 21.64 -2.37 3.14
N ALA A 188 22.96 -2.26 2.98
CA ALA A 188 23.76 -3.33 2.39
C ALA A 188 23.91 -4.57 3.29
N ALA A 189 23.58 -4.47 4.58
CA ALA A 189 23.83 -5.52 5.57
C ALA A 189 22.54 -6.07 6.22
N TYR A 190 21.49 -5.24 6.29
CA TYR A 190 20.27 -5.59 7.00
C TYR A 190 19.03 -4.90 6.42
N LEU A 191 17.88 -5.45 6.76
CA LEU A 191 16.56 -4.83 6.65
C LEU A 191 16.07 -4.47 8.05
N GLU A 192 15.39 -3.34 8.20
CA GLU A 192 14.87 -2.87 9.48
C GLU A 192 13.43 -2.40 9.32
N ALA A 193 12.54 -2.87 10.19
CA ALA A 193 11.17 -2.37 10.26
C ALA A 193 11.15 -0.98 10.89
N ASN A 194 10.52 -0.01 10.22
CA ASN A 194 10.51 1.37 10.69
C ASN A 194 9.56 1.61 11.87
N GLN A 195 8.49 0.81 12.00
CA GLN A 195 7.67 0.81 13.20
C GLN A 195 8.51 0.42 14.42
N ASN A 196 8.48 1.26 15.45
CA ASN A 196 9.12 0.97 16.74
C ASN A 196 8.13 0.35 17.73
N GLY A 197 8.64 -0.41 18.71
CA GLY A 197 7.84 -0.90 19.84
C GLY A 197 6.78 -1.95 19.47
N ALA A 198 6.95 -2.65 18.35
CA ALA A 198 6.09 -3.74 17.91
C ALA A 198 6.74 -5.12 18.16
N ASN A 199 5.96 -6.19 17.96
CA ASN A 199 6.51 -7.52 17.73
C ASN A 199 6.72 -7.72 16.23
N TYR A 200 7.75 -8.47 15.85
CA TYR A 200 8.11 -8.69 14.45
C TYR A 200 8.18 -10.17 14.14
N GLN A 201 7.84 -10.53 12.90
CA GLN A 201 8.13 -11.86 12.34
C GLN A 201 8.49 -11.69 10.86
N TRP A 202 9.71 -12.03 10.49
CA TRP A 202 10.18 -11.91 9.11
C TRP A 202 9.78 -13.12 8.25
N TYR A 203 9.51 -12.86 6.97
CA TYR A 203 9.11 -13.84 5.97
C TYR A 203 10.03 -13.76 4.74
N ASN A 204 10.27 -14.91 4.13
CA ASN A 204 10.86 -14.99 2.80
C ASN A 204 9.72 -15.01 1.78
N CYS A 205 9.60 -13.94 1.00
CA CYS A 205 8.54 -13.78 0.01
C CYS A 205 8.74 -14.69 -1.22
N ASP A 206 9.99 -15.06 -1.55
CA ASP A 206 10.28 -15.93 -2.70
C ASP A 206 9.78 -17.36 -2.44
N THR A 207 9.85 -17.81 -1.18
CA THR A 207 9.34 -19.13 -0.76
C THR A 207 7.97 -19.09 -0.10
N ASN A 208 7.47 -17.90 0.22
CA ASN A 208 6.27 -17.66 1.01
C ASN A 208 6.26 -18.43 2.35
N THR A 209 7.39 -18.39 3.06
CA THR A 209 7.57 -19.08 4.34
C THR A 209 8.09 -18.16 5.42
N LEU A 210 7.63 -18.38 6.66
CA LEU A 210 8.17 -17.72 7.85
C LEU A 210 9.65 -18.06 8.05
N ILE A 211 10.43 -17.09 8.53
CA ILE A 211 11.84 -17.27 8.86
C ILE A 211 11.94 -17.50 10.37
N ALA A 212 12.20 -18.75 10.75
CA ALA A 212 12.15 -19.18 12.15
C ALA A 212 13.16 -18.39 13.01
N GLY A 213 12.66 -17.76 14.09
CA GLY A 213 13.48 -16.99 15.03
C GLY A 213 13.84 -15.57 14.58
N ALA A 214 13.47 -15.15 13.38
CA ALA A 214 13.64 -13.78 12.92
C ALA A 214 12.51 -12.90 13.47
N VAL A 215 12.62 -12.54 14.75
CA VAL A 215 11.60 -11.80 15.50
C VAL A 215 12.07 -10.42 15.99
N ASN A 216 13.27 -10.01 15.60
CA ASN A 216 13.81 -8.69 15.92
C ASN A 216 13.35 -7.65 14.89
N GLN A 217 13.33 -6.38 15.28
CA GLN A 217 13.04 -5.26 14.39
C GLN A 217 14.00 -5.21 13.19
N THR A 218 15.26 -5.57 13.41
CA THR A 218 16.30 -5.67 12.37
C THR A 218 16.53 -7.13 12.00
N TYR A 219 16.57 -7.43 10.70
CA TYR A 219 16.89 -8.73 10.13
C TYR A 219 18.12 -8.65 9.23
N TYR A 220 18.98 -9.68 9.30
CA TYR A 220 20.23 -9.78 8.54
C TYR A 220 20.10 -10.95 7.55
N PRO A 221 19.65 -10.69 6.30
CA PRO A 221 19.50 -11.75 5.32
C PRO A 221 20.85 -12.41 4.96
N GLU A 222 20.90 -13.75 4.98
CA GLU A 222 22.10 -14.50 4.59
C GLU A 222 22.24 -14.69 3.07
N THR A 223 21.12 -14.59 2.36
CA THR A 223 21.03 -14.78 0.92
C THR A 223 20.31 -13.62 0.24
N ILE A 224 20.64 -13.38 -1.03
CA ILE A 224 19.84 -12.51 -1.90
C ILE A 224 18.43 -13.11 -1.99
N GLY A 225 17.42 -12.26 -1.83
CA GLY A 225 16.03 -12.67 -1.88
C GLY A 225 15.08 -11.54 -1.50
N SER A 226 13.79 -11.78 -1.66
CA SER A 226 12.73 -10.84 -1.29
C SER A 226 12.22 -11.15 0.11
N TYR A 227 12.17 -10.14 0.97
CA TYR A 227 11.78 -10.30 2.38
C TYR A 227 10.73 -9.27 2.77
N ALA A 228 9.89 -9.65 3.71
CA ALA A 228 8.90 -8.79 4.33
C ALA A 228 8.82 -9.08 5.83
N VAL A 229 8.25 -8.17 6.60
CA VAL A 229 8.04 -8.32 8.04
C VAL A 229 6.58 -8.13 8.40
N GLU A 230 6.07 -9.04 9.24
CA GLU A 230 4.79 -8.89 9.92
C GLU A 230 5.04 -8.09 11.20
N ILE A 231 4.30 -7.00 11.38
CA ILE A 231 4.44 -6.05 12.47
C ILE A 231 3.17 -6.12 13.31
N THR A 232 3.30 -6.48 14.58
CA THR A 232 2.18 -6.57 15.50
C THR A 232 2.26 -5.50 16.60
N VAL A 233 1.27 -4.61 16.67
CA VAL A 233 1.09 -3.63 17.75
C VAL A 233 -0.24 -3.92 18.46
N GLY A 234 -0.17 -4.45 19.68
CA GLY A 234 -1.37 -4.90 20.40
C GLY A 234 -2.04 -6.08 19.68
N SER A 235 -3.27 -5.87 19.23
CA SER A 235 -4.04 -6.84 18.41
C SER A 235 -3.95 -6.60 16.91
N CYS A 236 -3.34 -5.48 16.49
CA CYS A 236 -3.22 -5.11 15.08
C CYS A 236 -1.98 -5.76 14.47
N VAL A 237 -2.14 -6.30 13.26
CA VAL A 237 -1.10 -6.97 12.48
C VAL A 237 -1.07 -6.36 11.09
N GLU A 238 0.09 -5.82 10.70
CA GLU A 238 0.35 -5.31 9.35
C GLU A 238 1.50 -6.07 8.70
N MET A 239 1.47 -6.20 7.39
CA MET A 239 2.56 -6.79 6.62
C MET A 239 3.26 -5.68 5.82
N SER A 240 4.59 -5.66 5.83
CA SER A 240 5.34 -4.82 4.91
C SER A 240 5.23 -5.33 3.47
N ASP A 241 5.49 -4.45 2.51
CA ASP A 241 5.80 -4.89 1.15
C ASP A 241 7.03 -5.80 1.14
N CYS A 242 7.08 -6.69 0.14
CA CYS A 242 8.26 -7.51 -0.12
C CYS A 242 9.35 -6.64 -0.76
N ILE A 243 10.48 -6.49 -0.07
CA ILE A 243 11.64 -5.78 -0.58
C ILE A 243 12.72 -6.77 -1.01
N LEU A 244 13.23 -6.58 -2.23
CA LEU A 244 14.38 -7.32 -2.73
C LEU A 244 15.64 -6.87 -1.99
N PHE A 245 16.17 -7.73 -1.13
CA PHE A 245 17.49 -7.57 -0.55
C PHE A 245 18.53 -8.14 -1.50
N THR A 246 19.41 -7.28 -2.01
CA THR A 246 20.59 -7.70 -2.74
C THR A 246 21.82 -7.34 -1.93
N ASN A 247 22.78 -8.27 -1.85
CA ASN A 247 24.10 -7.97 -1.29
C ASN A 247 24.94 -7.12 -2.26
N LEU A 248 24.30 -6.30 -3.10
CA LEU A 248 24.95 -5.28 -3.91
C LEU A 248 25.29 -4.11 -2.99
N SER A 249 26.20 -4.38 -2.04
CA SER A 249 27.21 -3.38 -1.73
C SER A 249 27.84 -3.00 -3.06
N ILE A 250 27.44 -1.86 -3.60
CA ILE A 250 28.32 -1.10 -4.48
C ILE A 250 29.65 -1.05 -3.73
N GLU A 251 30.70 -1.55 -4.37
CA GLU A 251 32.07 -1.60 -3.92
C GLU A 251 32.67 -0.18 -3.75
N GLU A 252 31.95 0.76 -3.14
CA GLU A 252 32.41 2.11 -2.84
C GLU A 252 32.96 2.23 -1.42
N SER A 253 32.56 1.36 -0.48
CA SER A 253 32.98 1.49 0.93
C SER A 253 34.33 0.84 1.28
N ASN A 254 35.02 0.15 0.36
CA ASN A 254 36.32 -0.50 0.63
C ASN A 254 37.49 0.10 -0.17
N ALA A 255 37.28 1.21 -0.88
CA ALA A 255 38.31 1.91 -1.64
C ALA A 255 39.42 2.54 -0.77
N GLU A 256 39.24 2.62 0.55
CA GLU A 256 40.24 3.19 1.46
C GLU A 256 41.52 2.33 1.59
N HIS A 257 41.41 1.02 1.36
CA HIS A 257 42.51 0.06 1.54
C HIS A 257 43.41 -0.11 0.30
N PHE A 258 43.04 0.48 -0.84
CA PHE A 258 43.79 0.37 -2.08
C PHE A 258 43.99 1.74 -2.71
N LYS A 259 45.26 2.12 -2.87
CA LYS A 259 45.63 3.38 -3.50
C LYS A 259 46.19 3.12 -4.90
N ILE A 260 45.50 3.64 -5.91
CA ILE A 260 45.83 3.44 -7.33
C ILE A 260 46.48 4.72 -7.86
N THR A 261 47.77 4.68 -8.20
CA THR A 261 48.52 5.86 -8.66
C THR A 261 49.56 5.54 -9.75
N PRO A 262 49.84 6.46 -10.68
CA PRO A 262 49.07 7.66 -10.98
C PRO A 262 47.79 7.30 -11.75
N ASN A 263 46.77 8.14 -11.64
CA ASN A 263 45.56 8.07 -12.47
C ASN A 263 45.18 9.52 -12.85
N PRO A 264 45.37 9.96 -14.11
CA PRO A 264 45.71 9.16 -15.30
C PRO A 264 47.13 8.53 -15.30
N VAL A 265 47.28 7.39 -15.99
CA VAL A 265 48.54 6.64 -16.13
C VAL A 265 49.07 6.70 -17.56
N THR A 266 50.39 6.77 -17.75
CA THR A 266 51.04 6.76 -19.08
C THR A 266 51.82 5.47 -19.35
N SER A 267 52.56 4.96 -18.36
CA SER A 267 53.42 3.77 -18.53
C SER A 267 53.24 2.73 -17.42
N THR A 268 53.22 3.11 -16.15
CA THR A 268 53.15 2.14 -15.04
C THR A 268 52.11 2.55 -14.03
N LEU A 269 51.13 1.67 -13.76
CA LEU A 269 50.13 1.83 -12.71
C LEU A 269 50.61 1.13 -11.44
N LYS A 270 50.59 1.83 -10.31
CA LYS A 270 50.88 1.25 -8.99
C LYS A 270 49.60 1.06 -8.20
N ILE A 271 49.53 -0.06 -7.51
CA ILE A 271 48.48 -0.40 -6.56
C ILE A 271 49.17 -0.65 -5.22
N ASP A 272 48.96 0.26 -4.28
CA ASP A 272 49.40 0.10 -2.89
C ASP A 272 48.21 -0.39 -2.05
N SER A 273 48.42 -1.43 -1.25
CA SER A 273 47.45 -1.97 -0.31
C SER A 273 48.00 -1.94 1.11
N ASP A 274 47.16 -1.61 2.08
CA ASP A 274 47.49 -1.74 3.50
C ASP A 274 47.25 -3.16 4.05
N LEU A 275 46.66 -4.06 3.25
CA LEU A 275 46.35 -5.43 3.62
C LEU A 275 47.61 -6.31 3.73
N GLU A 276 47.62 -7.22 4.70
CA GLU A 276 48.71 -8.18 4.92
C GLU A 276 48.59 -9.45 4.05
N THR A 277 47.47 -9.61 3.35
CA THR A 277 47.13 -10.83 2.60
C THR A 277 47.20 -10.61 1.08
N ALA A 278 47.30 -11.70 0.34
CA ALA A 278 47.31 -11.65 -1.12
C ALA A 278 46.00 -11.08 -1.69
N PHE A 279 46.10 -10.35 -2.80
CA PHE A 279 44.95 -9.81 -3.52
C PHE A 279 45.06 -10.10 -5.02
N ALA A 280 43.96 -10.50 -5.63
CA ALA A 280 43.82 -10.67 -7.06
C ALA A 280 43.40 -9.35 -7.72
N ILE A 281 43.83 -9.12 -8.95
CA ILE A 281 43.40 -8.00 -9.78
C ILE A 281 42.95 -8.47 -11.15
N GLN A 282 41.98 -7.76 -11.69
CA GLN A 282 41.47 -7.95 -13.06
C GLN A 282 41.28 -6.58 -13.70
N LEU A 283 41.85 -6.37 -14.89
CA LEU A 283 41.71 -5.14 -15.66
C LEU A 283 40.82 -5.39 -16.87
N TYR A 284 39.81 -4.55 -17.07
CA TYR A 284 38.86 -4.64 -18.17
C TYR A 284 38.90 -3.36 -19.03
N ASN A 285 38.67 -3.48 -20.33
CA ASN A 285 38.39 -2.32 -21.19
C ASN A 285 36.93 -1.85 -21.06
N VAL A 286 36.58 -0.74 -21.71
CA VAL A 286 35.20 -0.19 -21.69
C VAL A 286 34.13 -1.13 -22.28
N SER A 287 34.52 -2.09 -23.10
CA SER A 287 33.62 -3.11 -23.68
C SER A 287 33.45 -4.33 -22.78
N GLY A 288 34.04 -4.34 -21.59
CA GLY A 288 33.98 -5.46 -20.64
C GLY A 288 34.92 -6.62 -20.95
N GLN A 289 35.83 -6.48 -21.92
CA GLN A 289 36.84 -7.50 -22.22
C GLN A 289 37.93 -7.49 -21.15
N LEU A 290 38.24 -8.67 -20.60
CA LEU A 290 39.35 -8.87 -19.67
C LEU A 290 40.69 -8.70 -20.42
N ILE A 291 41.52 -7.77 -19.94
CA ILE A 291 42.82 -7.40 -20.51
C ILE A 291 43.97 -8.03 -19.73
N LEU A 292 43.85 -8.07 -18.40
CA LEU A 292 44.89 -8.58 -17.49
C LEU A 292 44.24 -9.21 -16.27
N GLU A 293 44.79 -10.32 -15.80
CA GLU A 293 44.49 -10.91 -14.50
C GLU A 293 45.79 -11.33 -13.82
N THR A 294 45.99 -10.95 -12.56
CA THR A 294 47.16 -11.36 -11.77
C THR A 294 46.88 -11.31 -10.27
N THR A 295 47.77 -11.88 -9.46
CA THR A 295 47.66 -11.89 -7.99
C THR A 295 48.94 -11.34 -7.38
N SER A 296 48.79 -10.37 -6.46
CA SER A 296 49.89 -9.88 -5.64
C SER A 296 49.95 -10.64 -4.32
N LYS A 297 51.16 -11.06 -3.92
CA LYS A 297 51.45 -11.57 -2.58
C LYS A 297 52.08 -10.51 -1.67
N THR A 298 52.31 -9.31 -2.19
CA THR A 298 52.96 -8.19 -1.51
C THR A 298 52.02 -6.99 -1.41
N LYS A 299 52.28 -6.09 -0.46
CA LYS A 299 51.49 -4.84 -0.28
C LYS A 299 51.53 -3.89 -1.48
N GLN A 300 52.42 -4.11 -2.44
CA GLN A 300 52.54 -3.30 -3.65
C GLN A 300 52.49 -4.18 -4.89
N LEU A 301 51.79 -3.71 -5.91
CA LEU A 301 51.77 -4.28 -7.25
C LEU A 301 51.99 -3.19 -8.30
N LYS A 302 52.75 -3.50 -9.35
CA LYS A 302 52.95 -2.63 -10.50
C LYS A 302 52.42 -3.32 -11.75
N ILE A 303 51.66 -2.58 -12.55
CA ILE A 303 51.14 -3.02 -13.83
C ILE A 303 51.80 -2.17 -14.92
N ASP A 304 52.41 -2.83 -15.90
CA ASP A 304 52.85 -2.15 -17.11
C ASP A 304 51.64 -1.87 -18.00
N MET A 305 51.45 -0.59 -18.32
CA MET A 305 50.36 -0.07 -19.12
C MET A 305 50.86 0.48 -20.46
N TYR A 306 52.17 0.42 -20.75
CA TYR A 306 52.78 1.11 -21.88
C TYR A 306 52.18 0.71 -23.23
N ASP A 307 51.96 -0.58 -23.45
CA ASP A 307 51.45 -1.12 -24.72
C ASP A 307 49.92 -1.06 -24.85
N TYR A 308 49.20 -0.58 -23.83
CA TYR A 308 47.74 -0.48 -23.87
C TYR A 308 47.26 0.83 -24.50
N GLN A 309 46.21 0.73 -25.30
CA GLN A 309 45.59 1.87 -25.99
C GLN A 309 45.09 2.92 -24.98
N SER A 310 45.24 4.21 -25.33
CA SER A 310 44.69 5.31 -24.54
C SER A 310 43.17 5.18 -24.45
N GLY A 311 42.62 5.35 -23.25
CA GLY A 311 41.21 5.08 -22.99
C GLY A 311 40.90 4.82 -21.52
N ILE A 312 39.65 4.45 -21.25
CA ILE A 312 39.17 4.11 -19.92
C ILE A 312 39.28 2.60 -19.70
N TYR A 313 39.77 2.21 -18.54
CA TYR A 313 39.82 0.83 -18.07
C TYR A 313 39.15 0.73 -16.70
N TYR A 314 38.64 -0.45 -16.38
CA TYR A 314 38.07 -0.77 -15.08
C TYR A 314 38.94 -1.82 -14.39
N LEU A 315 39.54 -1.44 -13.26
CA LEU A 315 40.36 -2.31 -12.44
C LEU A 315 39.52 -2.85 -11.28
N LYS A 316 39.34 -4.15 -11.22
CA LYS A 316 38.75 -4.85 -10.07
C LYS A 316 39.87 -5.45 -9.22
N ILE A 317 39.77 -5.29 -7.91
CA ILE A 317 40.70 -5.85 -6.92
C ILE A 317 39.90 -6.71 -5.96
N LYS A 318 40.33 -7.95 -5.73
CA LYS A 318 39.67 -8.92 -4.84
C LYS A 318 40.68 -9.53 -3.87
N GLY A 319 40.61 -9.12 -2.61
CA GLY A 319 41.28 -9.74 -1.47
C GLY A 319 40.37 -10.75 -0.75
N THR A 320 40.93 -11.42 0.27
CA THR A 320 40.25 -12.48 1.03
C THR A 320 39.00 -11.99 1.78
N GLN A 321 39.00 -10.74 2.25
CA GLN A 321 37.89 -10.12 2.99
C GLN A 321 37.43 -8.77 2.43
N LYS A 322 38.18 -8.21 1.47
CA LYS A 322 37.99 -6.85 0.95
C LYS A 322 38.13 -6.85 -0.56
N SER A 323 37.24 -6.16 -1.26
CA SER A 323 37.31 -5.94 -2.72
C SER A 323 37.06 -4.47 -3.06
N GLY A 324 37.42 -4.06 -4.27
CA GLY A 324 37.17 -2.70 -4.77
C GLY A 324 37.26 -2.63 -6.28
N ALA A 325 36.52 -1.69 -6.88
CA ALA A 325 36.56 -1.38 -8.30
C ALA A 325 36.99 0.07 -8.54
N PHE A 326 37.91 0.27 -9.50
CA PHE A 326 38.54 1.56 -9.78
C PHE A 326 38.51 1.86 -11.26
N LYS A 327 38.16 3.10 -11.61
CA LYS A 327 38.31 3.61 -12.98
C LYS A 327 39.75 4.06 -13.20
N VAL A 328 40.41 3.53 -14.23
CA VAL A 328 41.77 3.91 -14.63
C VAL A 328 41.73 4.61 -15.99
N VAL A 329 42.34 5.78 -16.09
CA VAL A 329 42.45 6.54 -17.34
C VAL A 329 43.86 6.37 -17.89
N LYS A 330 44.01 5.68 -19.03
CA LYS A 330 45.28 5.56 -19.77
C LYS A 330 45.40 6.72 -20.75
N GLN A 331 46.48 7.48 -20.63
CA GLN A 331 46.89 8.51 -21.60
C GLN A 331 48.01 7.99 -22.47
#